data_AF-H2XS63-F1
#
_entry.id   AF-H2XS63-F1
#
_cell.length_a   1.000
_cell.length_b   1.000
_cell.length_c   1.000
_cell.angle_alpha   90.00
_cell.angle_beta   90.00
_cell.angle_gamma   90.00
#
_symmetry.space_group_name_H-M   'P 1'
#
loop_
_entity.id
_entity.type
_entity.pdbx_description
1 polymer ?
#
loop_
_entity_poly.entity_id
_entity_poly.type
_entity_poly.pdbx_seq_one_letter_code
_entity_poly.pdbx_strand_id
1 'polypeptide(L)'
;MKTLVLGFLLMAVCSALSPEEIQRLEKMPGHMKPFGSAGPYFDIPVVNEYPSTRDFFNKYVIGSTPLVIKGAVKETIAYRNWTDEYFIQHPKSKELVFAEARKKEVRTEGGFTISFRKYVKHYTKKAMYMVNGVPKFLKPDVPLPNPLKCKEVMAKLADTVMWYSDGGTRSVLHNDDVDNINCLYRGNKTLVFVNRFDTDNEWVNKVIEHPESSY
;
A
#
# COMPACT_ATOMS: atom_id res chain seq x y z
N MET A 1 52.07 -45.27 15.06
CA MET A 1 51.42 -44.12 15.74
C MET A 1 50.10 -43.84 15.05
N LYS A 2 48.99 -43.83 15.80
CA LYS A 2 47.62 -43.78 15.26
C LYS A 2 47.23 -42.35 14.93
N THR A 3 46.75 -42.12 13.71
CA THR A 3 46.18 -40.87 13.22
C THR A 3 44.84 -40.62 13.91
N LEU A 4 44.74 -39.50 14.65
CA LEU A 4 43.49 -39.08 15.28
C LEU A 4 42.72 -38.20 14.28
N VAL A 5 41.68 -38.76 13.65
CA VAL A 5 40.76 -37.97 12.82
C VAL A 5 39.73 -37.35 13.76
N LEU A 6 39.86 -36.04 13.99
CA LEU A 6 38.90 -35.26 14.76
C LEU A 6 37.72 -34.91 13.84
N GLY A 7 36.64 -35.69 13.93
CA GLY A 7 35.39 -35.38 13.25
C GLY A 7 34.70 -34.22 13.95
N PHE A 8 34.71 -33.03 13.33
CA PHE A 8 33.85 -31.92 13.74
C PHE A 8 32.41 -32.22 13.31
N LEU A 9 31.57 -32.59 14.26
CA LEU A 9 30.13 -32.65 14.07
C LEU A 9 29.60 -31.22 14.06
N LEU A 10 29.37 -30.64 12.88
CA LEU A 10 28.63 -29.38 12.76
C LEU A 10 27.17 -29.65 13.16
N MET A 11 26.85 -29.43 14.42
CA MET A 11 25.48 -29.30 14.88
C MET A 11 24.96 -27.96 14.35
N ALA A 12 24.22 -27.99 13.25
CA ALA A 12 23.43 -26.85 12.82
C ALA A 12 22.39 -26.58 13.90
N VAL A 13 22.67 -25.60 14.77
CA VAL A 13 21.70 -25.08 15.73
C VAL A 13 20.66 -24.31 14.90
N CYS A 14 19.63 -25.01 14.44
CA CYS A 14 18.38 -24.38 14.10
C CYS A 14 17.85 -23.86 15.44
N SER A 15 17.99 -22.56 15.69
CA SER A 15 17.50 -21.90 16.90
C SER A 15 15.97 -21.99 16.91
N ALA A 16 15.46 -23.13 17.36
CA ALA A 16 14.05 -23.31 17.65
C ALA A 16 13.75 -22.58 18.96
N LEU A 17 12.64 -21.83 18.96
CA LEU A 17 12.12 -21.17 20.15
C LEU A 17 11.92 -22.21 21.26
N SER A 18 12.20 -21.83 22.51
CA SER A 18 11.97 -22.72 23.65
C SER A 18 10.47 -23.00 23.81
N PRO A 19 10.07 -24.13 24.43
CA PRO A 19 8.67 -24.42 24.73
C PRO A 19 7.98 -23.29 25.52
N GLU A 20 8.71 -22.64 26.43
CA GLU A 20 8.22 -21.49 27.20
C GLU A 20 7.99 -20.25 26.32
N GLU A 21 8.90 -20.01 25.36
CA GLU A 21 8.76 -18.92 24.39
C GLU A 21 7.56 -19.14 23.48
N ILE A 22 7.35 -20.37 22.99
CA ILE A 22 6.17 -20.72 22.17
C ILE A 22 4.89 -20.48 22.97
N GLN A 23 4.81 -20.99 24.20
CA GLN A 23 3.63 -20.83 25.04
C GLN A 23 3.35 -19.35 25.36
N ARG A 24 4.41 -18.54 25.52
CA ARG A 24 4.27 -17.09 25.67
C ARG A 24 3.69 -16.45 24.42
N LEU A 25 4.22 -16.77 23.23
CA LEU A 25 3.77 -16.22 21.95
C LEU A 25 2.32 -16.59 21.63
N GLU A 26 1.91 -17.84 21.89
CA GLU A 26 0.53 -18.31 21.70
C GLU A 26 -0.47 -17.54 22.58
N LYS A 27 -0.04 -17.12 23.77
CA LYS A 27 -0.84 -16.32 24.71
C LYS A 27 -0.85 -14.83 24.40
N MET A 28 -0.02 -14.35 23.46
CA MET A 28 0.01 -12.93 23.12
C MET A 28 -1.30 -12.49 22.47
N PRO A 29 -1.85 -11.33 22.87
CA PRO A 29 -3.01 -10.75 22.19
C PRO A 29 -2.77 -10.63 20.68
N GLY A 30 -3.74 -11.06 19.88
CA GLY A 30 -3.65 -11.01 18.41
C GLY A 30 -2.99 -12.21 17.75
N HIS A 31 -2.46 -13.19 18.50
CA HIS A 31 -1.98 -14.44 17.92
C HIS A 31 -3.07 -15.09 17.04
N MET A 32 -2.68 -15.54 15.83
CA MET A 32 -3.57 -16.11 14.80
C MET A 32 -4.73 -15.21 14.33
N LYS A 33 -4.72 -13.91 14.68
CA LYS A 33 -5.66 -12.91 14.17
C LYS A 33 -5.02 -12.08 13.05
N PRO A 34 -5.81 -11.35 12.24
CA PRO A 34 -5.26 -10.42 11.26
C PRO A 34 -4.29 -9.42 11.89
N PHE A 35 -3.27 -9.00 11.12
CA PHE A 35 -2.31 -7.99 11.58
C PHE A 35 -3.04 -6.71 12.06
N GLY A 36 -2.59 -6.15 13.18
CA GLY A 36 -3.25 -5.02 13.84
C GLY A 36 -4.42 -5.37 14.76
N SER A 37 -4.79 -6.64 14.91
CA SER A 37 -5.91 -7.04 15.80
C SER A 37 -5.61 -6.96 17.30
N ALA A 38 -4.36 -6.75 17.69
CA ALA A 38 -3.93 -6.75 19.09
C ALA A 38 -4.09 -5.39 19.78
N GLY A 39 -4.15 -4.30 19.00
CA GLY A 39 -3.98 -2.95 19.53
C GLY A 39 -2.57 -2.68 20.08
N PRO A 40 -2.34 -1.56 20.77
CA PRO A 40 -3.32 -0.49 21.03
C PRO A 40 -3.81 0.18 19.74
N TYR A 41 -5.00 0.77 19.79
CA TYR A 41 -5.59 1.51 18.68
C TYR A 41 -5.47 3.01 18.93
N PHE A 42 -5.15 3.75 17.87
CA PHE A 42 -5.08 5.21 17.90
C PHE A 42 -6.20 5.77 17.03
N ASP A 43 -6.86 6.81 17.52
CA ASP A 43 -7.86 7.52 16.73
C ASP A 43 -7.20 8.28 15.58
N ILE A 44 -7.81 8.18 14.39
CA ILE A 44 -7.39 8.96 13.23
C ILE A 44 -8.34 10.16 13.10
N PRO A 45 -7.81 11.41 13.07
CA PRO A 45 -8.62 12.59 12.79
C PRO A 45 -9.45 12.43 11.52
N VAL A 46 -10.72 12.83 11.60
CA VAL A 46 -11.67 12.79 10.48
C VAL A 46 -12.25 14.18 10.26
N VAL A 47 -12.13 14.68 9.04
CA VAL A 47 -12.70 15.96 8.61
C VAL A 47 -13.58 15.76 7.38
N ASN A 48 -14.49 16.69 7.12
CA ASN A 48 -15.38 16.65 5.94
C ASN A 48 -14.93 17.56 4.79
N GLU A 49 -13.90 18.38 5.04
CA GLU A 49 -13.36 19.35 4.10
C GLU A 49 -11.83 19.35 4.16
N TYR A 50 -11.19 19.76 3.08
CA TYR A 50 -9.74 19.91 3.06
C TYR A 50 -9.31 20.99 4.05
N PRO A 51 -8.34 20.72 4.94
CA PRO A 51 -7.69 21.77 5.71
C PRO A 51 -7.05 22.82 4.79
N SER A 52 -6.75 24.01 5.34
CA SER A 52 -5.88 24.96 4.63
C SER A 52 -4.54 24.31 4.33
N THR A 53 -3.82 24.73 3.27
CA THR A 53 -2.46 24.21 2.98
C THR A 53 -1.56 24.31 4.23
N ARG A 54 -1.60 25.44 4.94
CA ARG A 54 -0.79 25.63 6.14
C ARG A 54 -1.14 24.63 7.26
N ASP A 55 -2.44 24.46 7.54
CA ASP A 55 -2.88 23.50 8.55
C ASP A 55 -2.57 22.06 8.15
N PHE A 56 -2.75 21.74 6.86
CA PHE A 56 -2.48 20.42 6.32
C PHE A 56 -1.02 20.00 6.58
N PHE A 57 -0.08 20.87 6.19
CA PHE A 57 1.34 20.61 6.37
C PHE A 57 1.77 20.65 7.83
N ASN A 58 1.37 21.66 8.61
CA ASN A 58 1.84 21.81 9.98
C ASN A 58 1.31 20.71 10.92
N LYS A 59 0.04 20.32 10.76
CA LYS A 59 -0.60 19.38 11.70
C LYS A 59 -0.43 17.92 11.27
N TYR A 60 -0.49 17.63 9.97
CA TYR A 60 -0.57 16.24 9.49
C TYR A 60 0.71 15.77 8.82
N VAL A 61 1.31 16.57 7.94
CA VAL A 61 2.56 16.18 7.24
C VAL A 61 3.76 16.23 8.20
N ILE A 62 4.06 17.40 8.76
CA ILE A 62 5.19 17.57 9.70
C ILE A 62 4.98 16.73 10.96
N GLY A 63 3.73 16.67 11.44
CA GLY A 63 3.36 15.86 12.60
C GLY A 63 3.32 14.36 12.33
N SER A 64 3.57 13.88 11.09
CA SER A 64 3.46 12.46 10.70
C SER A 64 2.16 11.81 11.20
N THR A 65 1.05 12.56 11.13
CA THR A 65 -0.25 12.17 11.67
C THR A 65 -1.21 11.86 10.52
N PRO A 66 -1.78 10.65 10.45
CA PRO A 66 -2.73 10.30 9.40
C PRO A 66 -4.01 11.13 9.50
N LEU A 67 -4.68 11.36 8.37
CA LEU A 67 -5.92 12.13 8.29
C LEU A 67 -6.90 11.47 7.31
N VAL A 68 -8.18 11.37 7.71
CA VAL A 68 -9.27 10.98 6.81
C VAL A 68 -10.10 12.21 6.42
N ILE A 69 -10.19 12.48 5.12
CA ILE A 69 -11.03 13.56 4.57
C ILE A 69 -12.24 12.94 3.88
N LYS A 70 -13.38 12.95 4.57
CA LYS A 70 -14.63 12.37 4.06
C LYS A 70 -15.21 13.26 2.96
N GLY A 71 -15.70 12.63 1.89
CA GLY A 71 -16.38 13.34 0.81
C GLY A 71 -15.48 14.09 -0.19
N ALA A 72 -14.17 14.15 0.06
CA ALA A 72 -13.20 14.92 -0.73
C ALA A 72 -13.22 14.67 -2.24
N VAL A 73 -13.56 13.44 -2.68
CA VAL A 73 -13.56 13.05 -4.09
C VAL A 73 -14.95 13.03 -4.73
N LYS A 74 -16.03 13.26 -3.98
CA LYS A 74 -17.41 13.08 -4.49
C LYS A 74 -17.76 13.97 -5.69
N GLU A 75 -17.11 15.12 -5.76
CA GLU A 75 -17.33 16.11 -6.80
C GLU A 75 -16.46 15.90 -8.05
N THR A 76 -15.53 14.95 -8.03
CA THR A 76 -14.65 14.72 -9.18
C THR A 76 -15.35 13.93 -10.28
N ILE A 77 -14.89 14.11 -11.52
CA ILE A 77 -15.35 13.32 -12.67
C ILE A 77 -15.09 11.84 -12.42
N ALA A 78 -13.91 11.51 -11.86
CA ALA A 78 -13.55 10.13 -11.53
C ALA A 78 -14.58 9.46 -10.61
N TYR A 79 -15.00 10.13 -9.52
CA TYR A 79 -15.99 9.55 -8.61
C TYR A 79 -17.37 9.42 -9.23
N ARG A 80 -17.76 10.34 -10.11
CA ARG A 80 -19.11 10.33 -10.70
C ARG A 80 -19.23 9.37 -11.87
N ASN A 81 -18.22 9.32 -12.72
CA ASN A 81 -18.34 8.73 -14.06
C ASN A 81 -17.52 7.46 -14.26
N TRP A 82 -16.52 7.16 -13.43
CA TRP A 82 -15.71 5.95 -13.66
C TRP A 82 -16.56 4.69 -13.45
N THR A 83 -16.78 4.00 -14.57
CA THR A 83 -17.33 2.66 -14.71
C THR A 83 -16.54 1.91 -15.79
N ASP A 84 -16.71 0.59 -15.87
CA ASP A 84 -16.06 -0.23 -16.89
C ASP A 84 -16.46 0.22 -18.30
N GLU A 85 -17.72 0.63 -18.51
CA GLU A 85 -18.23 1.16 -19.77
C GLU A 85 -17.57 2.50 -20.12
N TYR A 86 -17.49 3.43 -19.17
CA TYR A 86 -16.81 4.72 -19.35
C TYR A 86 -15.37 4.51 -19.84
N PHE A 87 -14.66 3.59 -19.19
CA PHE A 87 -13.30 3.23 -19.57
C PHE A 87 -13.18 2.58 -20.95
N ILE A 88 -14.04 1.60 -21.27
CA ILE A 88 -13.95 0.86 -22.53
C ILE A 88 -14.32 1.76 -23.72
N GLN A 89 -15.32 2.63 -23.57
CA GLN A 89 -15.81 3.52 -24.62
C GLN A 89 -14.83 4.64 -24.94
N HIS A 90 -13.97 5.04 -23.99
CA HIS A 90 -13.00 6.10 -24.23
C HIS A 90 -12.07 5.76 -25.43
N PRO A 91 -11.94 6.63 -26.46
CA PRO A 91 -11.16 6.32 -27.67
C PRO A 91 -9.68 5.98 -27.38
N LYS A 92 -9.12 6.63 -26.35
CA LYS A 92 -7.72 6.46 -25.93
C LYS A 92 -7.48 5.30 -24.95
N SER A 93 -8.49 4.48 -24.63
CA SER A 93 -8.32 3.33 -23.73
C SER A 93 -7.42 2.21 -24.27
N LYS A 94 -6.85 2.37 -25.46
CA LYS A 94 -5.80 1.49 -25.99
C LYS A 94 -4.42 1.76 -25.37
N GLU A 95 -4.24 2.85 -24.61
CA GLU A 95 -3.01 3.15 -23.85
C GLU A 95 -2.57 1.93 -23.02
N LEU A 96 -1.26 1.67 -22.99
CA LEU A 96 -0.67 0.54 -22.28
C LEU A 96 -0.52 0.85 -20.78
N VAL A 97 -0.80 -0.15 -19.96
CA VAL A 97 -0.67 -0.13 -18.50
C VAL A 97 0.04 -1.38 -18.02
N PHE A 98 0.70 -1.28 -16.87
CA PHE A 98 1.27 -2.41 -16.16
C PHE A 98 0.26 -2.99 -15.15
N ALA A 99 0.18 -4.31 -15.07
CA ALA A 99 -0.59 -5.01 -14.06
C ALA A 99 0.20 -6.18 -13.49
N GLU A 100 0.07 -6.40 -12.20
CA GLU A 100 0.57 -7.59 -11.52
C GLU A 100 -0.24 -8.82 -11.95
N ALA A 101 0.44 -9.96 -12.08
CA ALA A 101 -0.18 -11.24 -12.45
C ALA A 101 -0.94 -11.92 -11.30
N ARG A 102 -0.97 -11.31 -10.11
CA ARG A 102 -1.62 -11.82 -8.90
C ARG A 102 -2.27 -10.67 -8.12
N LYS A 103 -3.11 -11.03 -7.15
CA LYS A 103 -3.80 -10.08 -6.25
C LYS A 103 -3.07 -9.86 -4.92
N LYS A 104 -2.21 -10.81 -4.55
CA LYS A 104 -1.32 -10.69 -3.40
C LYS A 104 0.04 -10.28 -3.97
N GLU A 105 0.55 -9.16 -3.48
CA GLU A 105 1.86 -8.65 -3.85
C GLU A 105 2.94 -9.67 -3.50
N VAL A 106 3.80 -9.96 -4.48
CA VAL A 106 5.02 -10.77 -4.33
C VAL A 106 6.12 -10.06 -5.10
N ARG A 107 7.03 -9.38 -4.38
CA ARG A 107 8.02 -8.45 -4.97
C ARG A 107 8.99 -9.10 -5.96
N THR A 108 9.19 -10.42 -5.85
CA THR A 108 10.07 -11.21 -6.73
C THR A 108 9.39 -11.68 -8.01
N GLU A 109 8.06 -11.56 -8.12
CA GLU A 109 7.30 -11.99 -9.30
C GLU A 109 6.93 -10.79 -10.18
N GLY A 110 7.07 -10.96 -11.50
CA GLY A 110 6.79 -9.88 -12.46
C GLY A 110 5.30 -9.65 -12.71
N GLY A 111 5.01 -8.51 -13.34
CA GLY A 111 3.72 -8.22 -13.96
C GLY A 111 3.78 -8.34 -15.48
N PHE A 112 2.79 -7.75 -16.14
CA PHE A 112 2.71 -7.71 -17.59
C PHE A 112 2.13 -6.39 -18.08
N THR A 113 2.52 -5.99 -19.28
CA THR A 113 1.97 -4.82 -19.96
C THR A 113 0.77 -5.23 -20.82
N ILE A 114 -0.34 -4.53 -20.68
CA ILE A 114 -1.58 -4.76 -21.44
C ILE A 114 -2.24 -3.42 -21.78
N SER A 115 -3.08 -3.36 -22.82
CA SER A 115 -3.87 -2.14 -23.02
C SER A 115 -4.93 -1.99 -21.93
N PHE A 116 -5.17 -0.77 -21.48
CA PHE A 116 -6.14 -0.47 -20.42
C PHE A 116 -7.52 -1.04 -20.74
N ARG A 117 -8.00 -0.90 -21.99
CA ARG A 117 -9.26 -1.50 -22.46
C ARG A 117 -9.28 -3.01 -22.30
N LYS A 118 -8.18 -3.70 -22.61
CA LYS A 118 -8.11 -5.15 -22.43
C LYS A 118 -8.07 -5.50 -20.94
N TYR A 119 -7.38 -4.72 -20.10
CA TYR A 119 -7.41 -4.88 -18.65
C TYR A 119 -8.85 -4.82 -18.11
N VAL A 120 -9.59 -3.74 -18.39
CA VAL A 120 -10.98 -3.56 -17.95
C VAL A 120 -11.90 -4.70 -18.41
N LYS A 121 -11.66 -5.29 -19.58
CA LYS A 121 -12.46 -6.44 -20.06
C LYS A 121 -12.21 -7.76 -19.35
N HIS A 122 -11.09 -7.91 -18.62
CA HIS A 122 -10.64 -9.20 -18.10
C HIS A 122 -10.31 -9.21 -16.61
N TYR A 123 -10.22 -8.06 -15.93
CA TYR A 123 -9.77 -7.99 -14.53
C TYR A 123 -10.69 -8.74 -13.55
N THR A 124 -11.97 -8.92 -13.87
CA THR A 124 -12.92 -9.72 -13.08
C THR A 124 -12.82 -11.23 -13.34
N LYS A 125 -12.15 -11.65 -14.42
CA LYS A 125 -12.07 -13.06 -14.85
C LYS A 125 -10.71 -13.68 -14.57
N LYS A 126 -9.72 -12.87 -14.23
CA LYS A 126 -8.33 -13.29 -14.02
C LYS A 126 -7.82 -12.60 -12.76
N ALA A 127 -6.99 -13.30 -11.97
CA ALA A 127 -6.29 -12.66 -10.88
C ALA A 127 -5.29 -11.64 -11.46
N MET A 128 -5.63 -10.36 -11.42
CA MET A 128 -4.74 -9.28 -11.83
C MET A 128 -5.02 -8.03 -11.02
N TYR A 129 -3.97 -7.28 -10.75
CA TYR A 129 -4.02 -6.05 -9.97
C TYR A 129 -3.24 -4.96 -10.71
N MET A 130 -3.93 -3.93 -11.18
CA MET A 130 -3.27 -2.82 -11.85
C MET A 130 -2.68 -1.89 -10.81
N VAL A 131 -1.36 -1.71 -10.87
CA VAL A 131 -0.61 -0.69 -10.15
C VAL A 131 0.15 0.09 -11.22
N ASN A 132 -0.40 1.22 -11.64
CA ASN A 132 0.12 2.00 -12.77
C ASN A 132 -0.14 3.48 -12.53
N GLY A 133 0.71 4.37 -13.02
CA GLY A 133 0.38 5.79 -13.08
C GLY A 133 -0.98 6.02 -13.76
N VAL A 134 -1.77 7.00 -13.32
CA VAL A 134 -3.07 7.28 -13.94
C VAL A 134 -2.88 7.47 -15.45
N PRO A 135 -3.55 6.67 -16.31
CA PRO A 135 -3.42 6.78 -17.76
C PRO A 135 -3.64 8.23 -18.21
N LYS A 136 -2.86 8.70 -19.19
CA LYS A 136 -2.83 10.13 -19.56
C LYS A 136 -4.22 10.67 -19.90
N PHE A 137 -5.05 9.84 -20.53
CA PHE A 137 -6.41 10.21 -20.90
C PHE A 137 -7.39 10.32 -19.72
N LEU A 138 -7.07 9.75 -18.56
CA LEU A 138 -7.88 9.83 -17.33
C LEU A 138 -7.38 10.92 -16.37
N LYS A 139 -6.16 11.44 -16.52
CA LYS A 139 -5.62 12.48 -15.63
C LYS A 139 -6.55 13.69 -15.43
N PRO A 140 -7.27 14.20 -16.44
CA PRO A 140 -8.21 15.31 -16.24
C PRO A 140 -9.35 15.00 -15.25
N ASP A 141 -9.68 13.73 -15.04
CA ASP A 141 -10.77 13.30 -14.15
C ASP A 141 -10.38 13.35 -12.66
N VAL A 142 -9.08 13.51 -12.38
CA VAL A 142 -8.46 13.34 -11.07
C VAL A 142 -7.74 14.63 -10.66
N PRO A 143 -8.48 15.66 -10.20
CA PRO A 143 -7.87 16.93 -9.81
C PRO A 143 -6.99 16.76 -8.57
N LEU A 144 -5.92 17.56 -8.48
CA LEU A 144 -5.07 17.59 -7.29
C LEU A 144 -5.88 18.03 -6.05
N PRO A 145 -5.68 17.39 -4.89
CA PRO A 145 -6.24 17.84 -3.62
C PRO A 145 -5.88 19.30 -3.32
N ASN A 146 -6.83 20.05 -2.75
CA ASN A 146 -6.66 21.49 -2.52
C ASN A 146 -5.37 21.88 -1.77
N PRO A 147 -4.95 21.16 -0.71
CA PRO A 147 -3.73 21.52 0.02
C PRO A 147 -2.45 21.44 -0.82
N LEU A 148 -2.47 20.68 -1.93
CA LEU A 148 -1.29 20.40 -2.76
C LEU A 148 -1.13 21.34 -3.97
N LYS A 149 -2.08 22.27 -4.18
CA LYS A 149 -2.14 23.10 -5.39
C LYS A 149 -1.13 24.25 -5.42
N CYS A 150 -0.40 24.51 -4.34
CA CYS A 150 0.65 25.53 -4.38
C CYS A 150 1.84 25.05 -5.22
N LYS A 151 2.51 26.01 -5.88
CA LYS A 151 3.55 25.75 -6.88
C LYS A 151 4.70 24.92 -6.31
N GLU A 152 5.08 25.21 -5.07
CA GLU A 152 6.17 24.57 -4.35
C GLU A 152 5.89 23.08 -4.11
N VAL A 153 4.64 22.75 -3.74
CA VAL A 153 4.22 21.37 -3.52
C VAL A 153 4.04 20.64 -4.85
N MET A 154 3.43 21.29 -5.84
CA MET A 154 3.27 20.70 -7.18
C MET A 154 4.60 20.30 -7.81
N ALA A 155 5.67 21.09 -7.58
CA ALA A 155 7.01 20.77 -8.06
C ALA A 155 7.67 19.56 -7.37
N LYS A 156 7.06 19.05 -6.28
CA LYS A 156 7.54 17.91 -5.49
C LYS A 156 6.63 16.69 -5.59
N LEU A 157 5.55 16.75 -6.38
CA LEU A 157 4.70 15.59 -6.61
C LEU A 157 5.47 14.51 -7.36
N ALA A 158 5.66 13.35 -6.73
CA ALA A 158 6.40 12.24 -7.30
C ALA A 158 5.59 11.53 -8.40
N ASP A 159 4.41 11.01 -8.07
CA ASP A 159 3.54 10.33 -9.04
C ASP A 159 2.06 10.40 -8.64
N THR A 160 1.18 10.10 -9.59
CA THR A 160 -0.26 9.86 -9.36
C THR A 160 -0.57 8.44 -9.81
N VAL A 161 -0.64 7.53 -8.85
CA VAL A 161 -0.82 6.09 -9.10
C VAL A 161 -2.30 5.71 -9.01
N MET A 162 -2.72 4.81 -9.90
CA MET A 162 -4.04 4.17 -9.92
C MET A 162 -3.92 2.71 -9.51
N TRP A 163 -4.68 2.34 -8.48
CA TRP A 163 -4.87 0.96 -8.05
C TRP A 163 -6.25 0.48 -8.48
N TYR A 164 -6.30 -0.58 -9.28
CA TYR A 164 -7.56 -1.11 -9.82
C TYR A 164 -7.53 -2.63 -9.80
N SER A 165 -8.62 -3.24 -9.31
CA SER A 165 -8.88 -4.68 -9.33
C SER A 165 -10.37 -4.93 -9.11
N ASP A 166 -10.76 -6.20 -9.09
CA ASP A 166 -12.08 -6.73 -8.71
C ASP A 166 -12.18 -7.02 -7.19
N GLY A 167 -11.20 -6.59 -6.40
CA GLY A 167 -11.17 -6.74 -4.95
C GLY A 167 -10.43 -7.98 -4.44
N GLY A 168 -10.29 -8.05 -3.11
CA GLY A 168 -9.54 -9.10 -2.42
C GLY A 168 -8.01 -8.97 -2.54
N THR A 169 -7.51 -7.82 -3.00
CA THR A 169 -6.07 -7.56 -3.09
C THR A 169 -5.46 -7.33 -1.71
N ARG A 170 -4.18 -7.72 -1.55
CA ARG A 170 -3.42 -7.55 -0.31
C ARG A 170 -1.99 -7.15 -0.64
N SER A 171 -1.57 -6.01 -0.11
CA SER A 171 -0.16 -5.59 -0.13
C SER A 171 0.58 -6.15 1.08
N VAL A 172 1.90 -6.26 0.95
CA VAL A 172 2.76 -6.59 2.10
C VAL A 172 2.79 -5.42 3.09
N LEU A 173 3.20 -5.66 4.33
CA LEU A 173 3.51 -4.58 5.27
C LEU A 173 4.80 -3.89 4.81
N HIS A 174 4.77 -2.58 4.65
CA HIS A 174 5.91 -1.77 4.22
C HIS A 174 5.73 -0.30 4.66
N ASN A 175 6.81 0.47 4.54
CA ASN A 175 6.78 1.93 4.47
C ASN A 175 7.13 2.39 3.04
N ASP A 176 6.69 3.60 2.71
CA ASP A 176 7.08 4.31 1.49
C ASP A 176 8.11 5.41 1.86
N ASP A 177 8.93 5.84 0.90
CA ASP A 177 9.90 6.92 1.11
C ASP A 177 9.28 8.31 0.87
N VAL A 178 7.97 8.36 0.64
CA VAL A 178 7.20 9.58 0.31
C VAL A 178 5.87 9.65 1.08
N ASP A 179 5.35 10.87 1.24
CA ASP A 179 4.00 11.09 1.75
C ASP A 179 2.94 10.65 0.72
N ASN A 180 1.89 9.96 1.18
CA ASN A 180 0.85 9.41 0.30
C ASN A 180 -0.55 9.95 0.64
N ILE A 181 -1.31 10.30 -0.39
CA ILE A 181 -2.74 10.61 -0.28
C ILE A 181 -3.51 9.57 -1.08
N ASN A 182 -4.14 8.62 -0.36
CA ASN A 182 -4.93 7.56 -0.97
C ASN A 182 -6.39 7.98 -1.19
N CYS A 183 -6.76 8.22 -2.44
CA CYS A 183 -8.13 8.58 -2.84
C CYS A 183 -8.96 7.35 -3.23
N LEU A 184 -10.00 7.03 -2.46
CA LEU A 184 -10.90 5.91 -2.74
C LEU A 184 -12.08 6.34 -3.63
N TYR A 185 -12.09 5.89 -4.89
CA TYR A 185 -13.14 6.21 -5.86
C TYR A 185 -14.26 5.17 -5.95
N ARG A 186 -13.93 3.88 -5.75
CA ARG A 186 -14.86 2.73 -5.82
C ARG A 186 -14.44 1.64 -4.83
N GLY A 187 -15.42 0.93 -4.28
CA GLY A 187 -15.20 -0.18 -3.35
C GLY A 187 -14.82 0.27 -1.94
N ASN A 188 -14.05 -0.56 -1.24
CA ASN A 188 -13.52 -0.28 0.09
C ASN A 188 -12.02 -0.63 0.15
N LYS A 189 -11.31 0.03 1.08
CA LYS A 189 -9.92 -0.29 1.39
C LYS A 189 -9.74 -0.22 2.90
N THR A 190 -9.19 -1.27 3.48
CA THR A 190 -8.79 -1.29 4.89
C THR A 190 -7.29 -1.03 4.93
N LEU A 191 -6.89 0.02 5.64
CA LEU A 191 -5.49 0.37 5.87
C LEU A 191 -5.21 0.21 7.36
N VAL A 192 -4.11 -0.46 7.67
CA VAL A 192 -3.59 -0.60 9.04
C VAL A 192 -2.27 0.14 9.07
N PHE A 193 -2.20 1.21 9.87
CA PHE A 193 -0.98 1.97 10.08
C PHE A 193 -0.34 1.56 11.39
N VAL A 194 0.99 1.48 11.39
CA VAL A 194 1.80 1.26 12.59
C VAL A 194 2.43 2.60 12.96
N ASN A 195 2.25 3.04 14.20
CA ASN A 195 2.88 4.27 14.66
C ASN A 195 4.39 4.04 14.83
N ARG A 196 5.18 4.66 13.95
CA ARG A 196 6.64 4.53 13.98
C ARG A 196 7.28 5.03 15.29
N PHE A 197 6.62 5.93 16.02
CA PHE A 197 7.16 6.48 17.28
C PHE A 197 6.94 5.56 18.47
N ASP A 198 5.99 4.62 18.37
CA ASP A 198 5.63 3.67 19.43
C ASP A 198 6.13 2.24 19.13
N THR A 199 6.89 2.06 18.05
CA THR A 199 7.36 0.74 17.61
C THR A 199 8.86 0.59 17.86
N ASP A 200 9.26 -0.59 18.33
CA ASP A 200 10.67 -0.94 18.49
C ASP A 200 11.37 -0.94 17.10
N ASN A 201 12.40 -0.09 16.96
CA ASN A 201 13.17 0.04 15.72
C ASN A 201 13.82 -1.29 15.29
N GLU A 202 14.16 -2.17 16.23
CA GLU A 202 14.71 -3.49 15.91
C GLU A 202 13.65 -4.39 15.23
N TRP A 203 12.38 -4.25 15.62
CA TRP A 203 11.26 -4.94 14.99
C TRP A 203 10.92 -4.35 13.62
N VAL A 204 10.91 -3.02 13.49
CA VAL A 204 10.69 -2.33 12.21
C VAL A 204 11.70 -2.80 11.16
N ASN A 205 13.00 -2.80 11.49
CA ASN A 205 14.05 -3.19 10.55
C ASN A 205 14.02 -4.68 10.17
N LYS A 206 13.45 -5.55 11.02
CA LYS A 206 13.34 -7.00 10.73
C LYS A 206 12.09 -7.38 9.94
N VAL A 207 11.00 -6.61 10.09
CA VAL A 207 9.67 -6.99 9.58
C VAL A 207 9.21 -6.11 8.41
N ILE A 208 9.64 -4.85 8.37
CA ILE A 208 9.17 -3.84 7.40
C ILE A 208 10.24 -3.56 6.33
N GLU A 209 11.52 -3.51 6.70
CA GLU A 209 12.62 -3.35 5.74
C GLU A 209 12.90 -4.68 5.02
N HIS A 210 12.27 -4.87 3.87
CA HIS A 210 12.68 -5.92 2.94
C HIS A 210 13.92 -5.48 2.15
N PRO A 211 14.88 -6.38 1.86
CA PRO A 211 16.07 -6.07 1.07
C PRO A 211 15.74 -5.63 -0.38
N GLU A 212 14.53 -5.93 -0.85
CA GLU A 212 13.92 -5.32 -2.02
C GLU A 212 13.27 -3.98 -1.61
N SER A 213 13.91 -2.88 -2.01
CA SER A 213 13.59 -1.47 -1.74
C SER A 213 12.09 -1.13 -1.64
N SER A 214 11.76 -0.17 -0.75
CA SER A 214 10.54 0.63 -0.82
C SER A 214 10.52 1.48 -2.10
N TYR A 215 9.31 1.88 -2.54
CA TYR A 215 9.16 2.89 -3.58
C TYR A 215 9.55 4.28 -3.09
#